data_AF-A0A2S6S8K8-F1
#
_entry.id   AF-A0A2S6S8K8-F1
#
_cell.length_a   1.000
_cell.length_b   1.000
_cell.length_c   1.000
_cell.angle_alpha   90.00
_cell.angle_beta   90.00
_cell.angle_gamma   90.00
#
_symmetry.space_group_name_H-M   'P 1'
#
loop_
_entity.id
_entity.type
_entity.pdbx_description
1 polymer ?
#
loop_
_entity_poly.entity_id
_entity_poly.type
_entity_poly.pdbx_seq_one_letter_code
_entity_poly.pdbx_strand_id
1 'polypeptide(L)'
;MNKDNDKKITETLDVIKKALNDNDNSKNDNDVLILDKLVNQDGTIVTLKNDKNNLSENEIDRIIDEKIEKTLDDTLNNWLNKKMPSILKKHIKNKNEN
;
A
#
# COMPACT_ATOMS: atom_id res chain seq x y z
N MET A 1 -5.65 -3.14 42.52
CA MET A 1 -5.51 -2.32 41.30
C MET A 1 -4.43 -1.28 41.56
N ASN A 2 -3.39 -1.28 40.74
CA ASN A 2 -2.10 -0.64 41.02
C ASN A 2 -2.21 0.88 40.78
N LYS A 3 -2.41 1.65 41.84
CA LYS A 3 -2.57 3.12 41.80
C LYS A 3 -1.44 3.85 41.06
N ASP A 4 -0.25 3.24 41.03
CA ASP A 4 0.92 3.79 40.33
C ASP A 4 0.80 3.72 38.80
N ASN A 5 0.09 2.73 38.26
CA ASN A 5 -0.14 2.63 36.82
C ASN A 5 -1.18 3.66 36.37
N ASP A 6 -2.24 3.83 37.16
CA ASP A 6 -3.27 4.83 36.89
C ASP A 6 -2.67 6.25 36.88
N LYS A 7 -1.70 6.50 37.78
CA LYS A 7 -0.96 7.77 37.84
C LYS A 7 -0.09 8.01 36.61
N LYS A 8 0.69 7.02 36.17
CA LYS A 8 1.55 7.12 34.97
C LYS A 8 0.75 7.32 33.68
N ILE A 9 -0.39 6.64 33.56
CA ILE A 9 -1.31 6.80 32.43
C ILE A 9 -1.88 8.21 32.41
N THR A 10 -2.30 8.72 33.57
CA THR A 10 -2.84 10.08 33.71
C THR A 10 -1.78 11.13 33.34
N GLU A 11 -0.55 10.97 33.83
CA GLU A 11 0.58 11.86 33.49
C GLU A 11 0.88 11.87 31.97
N THR A 12 0.82 10.71 31.32
CA THR A 12 1.03 10.60 29.86
C THR A 12 -0.11 11.26 29.08
N LEU A 13 -1.35 11.05 29.52
CA LEU A 13 -2.54 11.66 28.90
C LEU A 13 -2.54 13.19 29.07
N ASP A 14 -2.07 13.71 30.20
CA ASP A 14 -1.94 15.15 30.44
C ASP A 14 -0.91 15.79 29.51
N VAL A 15 0.22 15.11 29.24
CA VAL A 15 1.21 15.59 28.26
C VAL A 15 0.63 15.62 26.84
N ILE A 16 -0.09 14.57 26.44
CA ILE A 16 -0.76 14.52 25.13
C ILE A 16 -1.81 15.64 25.03
N LYS A 17 -2.63 15.81 26.07
CA LYS A 17 -3.68 16.83 26.11
C LYS A 17 -3.10 18.24 26.07
N LYS A 18 -1.98 18.47 26.75
CA LYS A 18 -1.25 19.74 26.69
C LYS A 18 -0.67 19.99 25.30
N ALA A 19 -0.05 19.00 24.67
CA ALA A 19 0.46 19.12 23.30
C ALA A 19 -0.65 19.40 22.27
N LEU A 20 -1.86 18.87 22.49
CA LEU A 20 -3.03 19.15 21.66
C LEU A 20 -3.64 20.54 21.93
N ASN A 21 -3.62 21.01 23.17
CA ASN A 21 -4.21 22.30 23.57
C ASN A 21 -3.28 23.50 23.37
N ASP A 22 -1.97 23.32 23.43
CA ASP A 22 -0.97 24.39 23.21
C ASP A 22 -0.86 24.79 21.73
N ASN A 23 -1.64 24.19 20.82
CA ASN A 23 -1.66 24.54 19.40
C ASN A 23 -2.56 25.77 19.14
N ASP A 24 -2.04 26.95 19.47
CA ASP A 24 -2.57 28.25 19.04
C ASP A 24 -2.56 28.34 17.50
N ASN A 25 -3.68 27.95 16.88
CA ASN A 25 -4.26 28.46 15.62
C ASN A 25 -3.38 28.75 14.38
N SER A 26 -2.16 28.23 14.28
CA SER A 26 -1.35 28.25 13.06
C SER A 26 -1.42 26.87 12.39
N LYS A 27 -2.54 26.60 11.73
CA LYS A 27 -2.76 25.41 10.90
C LYS A 27 -1.61 25.21 9.91
N ASN A 28 -0.73 24.27 10.20
CA ASN A 28 -0.01 23.52 9.18
C ASN A 28 -0.56 22.10 9.24
N ASP A 29 -1.16 21.62 8.15
CA ASP A 29 -1.79 20.29 8.01
C ASP A 29 -0.81 19.10 8.18
N ASN A 30 0.40 19.35 8.68
CA ASN A 30 1.48 18.39 8.83
C ASN A 30 1.72 17.95 10.28
N ASP A 31 0.92 18.43 11.25
CA ASP A 31 1.02 18.01 12.65
C ASP A 31 0.30 16.67 12.89
N VAL A 32 0.76 15.63 12.18
CA VAL A 32 0.31 14.24 12.40
C VAL A 32 1.19 13.62 13.49
N LEU A 33 0.61 13.37 14.66
CA LEU A 33 1.27 12.60 15.71
C LEU A 33 1.33 11.11 15.30
N ILE A 34 2.50 10.63 14.91
CA ILE A 34 2.74 9.22 14.57
C ILE A 34 3.23 8.49 15.83
N LEU A 35 2.36 7.63 16.39
CA LEU A 35 2.64 6.79 17.56
C LEU A 35 3.14 5.40 17.11
N ASP A 36 4.28 5.36 16.43
CA ASP A 36 4.88 4.12 15.89
C ASP A 36 6.00 3.56 16.78
N LYS A 37 6.18 4.07 18.00
CA LYS A 37 7.25 3.64 18.92
C LYS A 37 6.71 3.37 20.32
N LEU A 38 7.07 2.22 20.88
CA LEU A 38 6.76 1.79 22.24
C LEU A 38 8.06 1.74 23.06
N VAL A 39 8.04 2.29 24.28
CA VAL A 39 9.16 2.20 25.22
C VAL A 39 8.89 1.10 26.23
N ASN A 40 9.80 0.14 26.33
CA ASN A 40 9.73 -0.98 27.26
C ASN A 40 10.25 -0.58 28.65
N GLN A 41 9.98 -1.43 29.65
CA GLN A 41 10.38 -1.20 31.04
C GLN A 41 11.91 -1.20 31.26
N ASP A 42 12.65 -1.84 30.36
CA ASP A 42 14.11 -1.88 30.33
C ASP A 42 14.73 -0.66 29.59
N GLY A 43 13.89 0.28 29.14
CA GLY A 43 14.31 1.46 28.39
C GLY A 43 14.56 1.21 26.90
N THR A 44 14.34 0.00 26.40
CA THR A 44 14.44 -0.28 24.96
C THR A 44 13.27 0.32 24.20
N ILE A 45 13.54 0.83 22.99
CA ILE A 45 12.52 1.42 22.11
C ILE A 45 12.23 0.42 20.99
N VAL A 46 10.96 0.02 20.87
CA VAL A 46 10.47 -0.88 19.82
C VAL A 46 9.62 -0.07 18.85
N THR A 47 9.99 -0.07 17.58
CA THR A 47 9.14 0.48 16.51
C THR A 47 8.00 -0.50 16.23
N LEU A 48 6.77 -0.05 16.45
CA LEU A 48 5.54 -0.73 16.05
C LEU A 48 5.47 -0.67 14.52
N LYS A 49 5.99 -1.70 13.84
CA LYS A 49 5.82 -1.82 12.39
C LYS A 49 4.33 -1.83 12.08
N ASN A 50 3.88 -0.84 11.33
CA ASN A 50 2.54 -0.88 10.75
C ASN A 50 2.62 -1.85 9.55
N ASP A 51 2.42 -3.15 9.82
CA ASP A 51 2.47 -4.22 8.81
C ASP A 51 1.43 -4.05 7.69
N LYS A 52 0.57 -3.03 7.77
CA LYS A 52 -0.43 -2.69 6.74
C LYS A 52 0.15 -2.29 5.38
N ASN A 53 1.44 -1.96 5.30
CA ASN A 53 2.09 -1.58 4.04
C ASN A 53 3.15 -2.57 3.54
N ASN A 54 3.37 -3.69 4.25
CA ASN A 54 4.26 -4.74 3.79
C ASN A 54 3.43 -5.84 3.14
N LEU A 55 2.97 -5.59 1.90
CA LEU A 55 2.52 -6.69 1.05
C LEU A 55 3.67 -7.70 0.97
N SER A 56 3.39 -8.96 1.28
CA SER A 56 4.39 -10.02 1.10
C SER A 56 4.80 -10.06 -0.37
N GLU A 57 6.06 -10.36 -0.68
CA GLU A 57 6.52 -10.54 -2.08
C GLU A 57 5.57 -11.46 -2.87
N ASN A 58 5.07 -12.51 -2.20
CA ASN A 58 4.09 -13.45 -2.76
C ASN A 58 2.73 -12.80 -3.10
N GLU A 59 2.28 -11.80 -2.33
CA GLU A 59 1.04 -11.08 -2.62
C GLU A 59 1.22 -10.09 -3.77
N ILE A 60 2.40 -9.48 -3.87
CA ILE A 60 2.77 -8.59 -4.99
C ILE A 60 2.80 -9.41 -6.29
N ASP A 61 3.47 -10.55 -6.29
CA ASP A 61 3.55 -11.45 -7.44
C ASP A 61 2.15 -11.89 -7.88
N ARG A 62 1.29 -12.28 -6.94
CA ARG A 62 -0.10 -12.66 -7.26
C ARG A 62 -0.91 -11.52 -7.90
N ILE A 63 -0.79 -10.30 -7.37
CA ILE A 63 -1.48 -9.13 -7.93
C ILE A 63 -0.96 -8.80 -9.33
N ILE A 64 0.34 -8.95 -9.55
CA ILE A 64 0.97 -8.74 -10.85
C ILE A 64 0.46 -9.80 -11.84
N ASP A 65 0.47 -11.08 -11.47
CA ASP A 65 0.01 -12.18 -12.31
C ASP A 65 -1.46 -12.01 -12.72
N GLU A 66 -2.36 -11.75 -11.77
CA GLU A 66 -3.79 -11.53 -12.05
C GLU A 66 -4.01 -10.35 -13.02
N LYS A 67 -3.21 -9.29 -12.90
CA LYS A 67 -3.34 -8.10 -13.72
C LYS A 67 -2.74 -8.29 -15.11
N ILE A 68 -1.64 -9.04 -15.20
CA ILE A 68 -1.00 -9.43 -16.45
C ILE A 68 -1.92 -10.36 -17.23
N GLU A 69 -2.45 -11.43 -16.61
CA GLU A 69 -3.40 -12.35 -17.27
C GLU A 69 -4.58 -11.59 -17.84
N LYS A 70 -5.25 -10.76 -17.03
CA LYS A 70 -6.42 -10.01 -17.49
C LYS A 70 -6.09 -9.07 -18.65
N THR A 71 -4.95 -8.38 -18.58
CA THR A 71 -4.56 -7.41 -19.61
C THR A 71 -4.09 -8.10 -20.89
N LEU A 72 -3.33 -9.19 -20.76
CA LEU A 72 -2.87 -9.99 -21.89
C LEU A 72 -4.03 -10.67 -22.57
N ASP A 73 -4.93 -11.33 -21.84
CA ASP A 73 -6.08 -11.99 -22.45
C ASP A 73 -6.95 -10.98 -23.20
N ASP A 74 -7.30 -9.85 -22.59
CA ASP A 74 -8.15 -8.86 -23.25
C ASP A 74 -7.46 -8.21 -24.44
N THR A 75 -6.16 -7.89 -24.34
CA THR A 75 -5.44 -7.15 -25.39
C THR A 75 -4.97 -8.06 -26.51
N LEU A 76 -4.38 -9.21 -26.17
CA LEU A 76 -3.87 -10.19 -27.11
C LEU A 76 -5.01 -10.84 -27.90
N ASN A 77 -6.09 -11.26 -27.24
CA ASN A 77 -7.23 -11.86 -27.96
C ASN A 77 -7.89 -10.84 -28.88
N ASN A 78 -8.08 -9.59 -28.43
CA ASN A 78 -8.61 -8.53 -29.30
C ASN A 78 -7.68 -8.23 -30.47
N TRP A 79 -6.37 -8.23 -30.25
CA TRP A 79 -5.40 -8.01 -31.31
C TRP A 79 -5.38 -9.17 -32.30
N LEU A 80 -5.34 -10.42 -31.83
CA LEU A 80 -5.39 -11.61 -32.68
C LEU A 80 -6.66 -11.61 -33.53
N ASN A 81 -7.82 -11.42 -32.91
CA ASN A 81 -9.10 -11.44 -33.63
C ASN A 81 -9.19 -10.36 -34.70
N LYS A 82 -8.59 -9.18 -34.47
CA LYS A 82 -8.64 -8.05 -35.42
C LYS A 82 -7.54 -8.11 -36.49
N LYS A 83 -6.33 -8.54 -36.14
CA LYS A 83 -5.15 -8.43 -37.01
C LYS A 83 -4.78 -9.74 -37.68
N MET A 84 -4.95 -10.88 -37.02
CA MET A 84 -4.58 -12.20 -37.55
C MET A 84 -5.30 -12.52 -38.88
N PRO A 85 -6.62 -12.29 -39.04
CA PRO A 85 -7.30 -12.58 -40.31
C PRO A 85 -6.79 -11.74 -41.48
N SER A 86 -6.42 -10.48 -41.22
CA SER A 86 -5.88 -9.59 -42.25
C SER A 86 -4.48 -10.01 -42.69
N ILE A 87 -3.64 -10.45 -41.74
CA ILE A 87 -2.30 -10.95 -42.00
C ILE A 87 -2.38 -12.25 -42.82
N LEU A 88 -3.22 -13.20 -42.38
CA LEU A 88 -3.44 -14.47 -43.08
C LEU A 88 -3.98 -14.26 -44.49
N LYS A 89 -4.97 -13.37 -44.69
CA LYS A 89 -5.48 -13.02 -46.02
C LYS A 89 -4.39 -12.45 -46.93
N LYS A 90 -3.54 -11.57 -46.41
CA LYS A 90 -2.43 -10.99 -47.18
C LYS A 90 -1.40 -12.04 -47.59
N HIS A 91 -1.04 -12.95 -46.68
CA HIS A 91 -0.10 -14.03 -46.97
C HIS A 91 -0.66 -15.06 -47.96
N ILE A 92 -1.93 -15.45 -47.82
CA ILE A 92 -2.58 -16.38 -48.76
C ILE A 92 -2.73 -15.74 -50.15
N LYS A 93 -3.13 -14.47 -50.21
CA LYS A 93 -3.26 -13.74 -51.47
C LYS A 93 -1.92 -13.62 -52.20
N ASN A 94 -0.85 -13.22 -51.51
CA ASN A 94 0.49 -13.14 -52.09
C ASN A 94 1.06 -14.49 -52.53
N LYS A 95 0.60 -15.61 -51.94
CA LYS A 95 1.02 -16.97 -52.34
C LYS A 95 0.27 -17.47 -53.59
N ASN A 96 -0.92 -16.96 -53.87
CA ASN A 96 -1.73 -17.36 -55.03
C ASN A 96 -1.51 -16.45 -56.25
N GLU A 97 -0.81 -15.32 -56.10
CA GLU A 97 -0.47 -14.37 -57.17
C GLU A 97 0.97 -14.56 -57.70
N ASN A 98 1.74 -15.52 -57.14
CA ASN A 98 3.03 -16.02 -57.64
C ASN A 98 2.87 -17.46 -58.13
#